data_AF-A0A9D6UDE7-F1
#
_entry.id   AF-A0A9D6UDE7-F1
#
_cell.length_a   1.000
_cell.length_b   1.000
_cell.length_c   1.000
_cell.angle_alpha   90.00
_cell.angle_beta   90.00
_cell.angle_gamma   90.00
#
_symmetry.space_group_name_H-M   'P 1'
#
loop_
_entity.id
_entity.type
_entity.pdbx_description
1 polymer ?
#
loop_
_entity_poly.entity_id
_entity_poly.type
_entity_poly.pdbx_seq_one_letter_code
_entity_poly.pdbx_strand_id
1 'polypeptide(L)'
;MNDEISQLDLRLSAPSVDVPVIFMLGRHDRHVNSRMAAAYFERLQAPSKSLIWFEGAAHNIPFEQPELFNLRVTQALHGLETRIDR
;
A
#
# COMPACT_ATOMS: atom_id res chain seq x y z
N MET A 1 -9.05 18.59 -17.70
CA MET A 1 -8.40 17.49 -16.97
C MET A 1 -6.95 17.45 -17.44
N ASN A 2 -5.96 17.31 -16.56
CA ASN A 2 -4.55 17.36 -16.98
C ASN A 2 -4.18 16.05 -17.69
N ASP A 3 -3.74 16.11 -18.95
CA ASP A 3 -3.51 14.94 -19.81
C ASP A 3 -2.47 13.98 -19.22
N GLU A 4 -1.45 14.54 -18.54
CA GLU A 4 -0.38 13.80 -17.88
C GLU A 4 -0.88 12.78 -16.85
N ILE A 5 -1.83 13.18 -16.00
CA ILE A 5 -2.36 12.30 -14.94
C ILE A 5 -3.28 11.23 -15.55
N SER A 6 -3.98 11.55 -16.64
CA SER A 6 -4.92 10.62 -17.27
C SER A 6 -4.24 9.43 -17.96
N GLN A 7 -2.98 9.58 -18.35
CA GLN A 7 -2.21 8.54 -19.04
C GLN A 7 -1.25 7.78 -18.11
N LEU A 8 -1.12 8.19 -16.85
CA LEU A 8 -0.19 7.58 -15.91
C LEU A 8 -0.62 6.14 -15.59
N ASP A 9 0.24 5.17 -15.93
CA ASP A 9 0.10 3.78 -15.56
C ASP A 9 1.32 3.28 -14.79
N LEU A 10 1.19 3.20 -13.46
CA LEU A 10 2.27 2.77 -12.56
C LEU A 10 2.75 1.34 -12.84
N ARG A 11 1.94 0.49 -13.48
CA ARG A 11 2.37 -0.86 -13.88
C ARG A 11 3.47 -0.82 -14.95
N LEU A 12 3.56 0.29 -15.69
CA LEU A 12 4.55 0.53 -16.74
C LEU A 12 5.64 1.50 -16.28
N SER A 13 5.25 2.58 -15.59
CA SER A 13 6.18 3.63 -15.20
C SER A 13 6.92 3.35 -13.89
N ALA A 14 6.39 2.47 -13.04
CA ALA A 14 7.00 2.09 -11.76
C ALA A 14 6.86 0.57 -11.47
N PRO A 15 7.31 -0.33 -12.37
CA PRO A 15 7.21 -1.77 -12.16
C PRO A 15 8.11 -2.28 -11.01
N SER A 16 9.10 -1.49 -10.62
CA SER A 16 10.04 -1.77 -9.54
C SER A 16 10.43 -0.50 -8.79
N VAL A 17 10.76 -0.64 -7.51
CA VAL A 17 11.33 0.43 -6.68
C VAL A 17 12.45 -0.14 -5.79
N ASP A 18 13.43 0.69 -5.43
CA ASP A 18 14.60 0.27 -4.64
C ASP A 18 14.39 0.44 -3.11
N VAL A 19 13.15 0.69 -2.68
CA VAL A 19 12.79 0.92 -1.28
C VAL A 19 11.76 -0.09 -0.79
N PRO A 20 11.71 -0.40 0.52
CA PRO A 20 10.62 -1.20 1.07
C PRO A 20 9.25 -0.57 0.84
N VAL A 21 8.24 -1.40 0.56
CA VAL A 21 6.87 -0.94 0.26
C VAL A 21 5.86 -1.58 1.20
N ILE A 22 4.98 -0.75 1.77
CA ILE A 22 3.83 -1.22 2.55
C ILE A 22 2.56 -0.66 1.94
N PHE A 23 1.65 -1.53 1.52
CA PHE A 23 0.31 -1.15 1.07
C PHE A 23 -0.68 -1.41 2.21
N MET A 24 -1.50 -0.42 2.53
CA MET A 24 -2.58 -0.52 3.51
C MET A 24 -3.89 -0.24 2.81
N LEU A 25 -4.76 -1.24 2.70
CA LEU A 25 -5.94 -1.18 1.83
C LEU A 25 -7.23 -1.48 2.61
N GLY A 26 -8.25 -0.63 2.43
CA GLY A 26 -9.57 -0.85 2.98
C GLY A 26 -10.38 -1.82 2.12
N ARG A 27 -11.01 -2.82 2.72
CA ARG A 27 -11.81 -3.83 1.97
C ARG A 27 -12.99 -3.20 1.22
N HIS A 28 -13.47 -2.06 1.69
CA HIS A 28 -14.65 -1.38 1.16
C HIS A 28 -14.32 -0.12 0.34
N ASP A 29 -13.03 0.17 0.07
CA ASP A 29 -12.64 1.35 -0.70
C ASP A 29 -13.11 1.23 -2.17
N ARG A 30 -13.95 2.19 -2.57
CA ARG A 30 -14.45 2.37 -3.93
C ARG A 30 -13.91 3.64 -4.60
N HIS A 31 -13.26 4.53 -3.85
CA HIS A 31 -12.58 5.70 -4.41
C HIS A 31 -11.29 5.25 -5.10
N VAL A 32 -10.52 4.41 -4.41
CA VAL A 32 -9.40 3.67 -4.97
C VAL A 32 -9.78 2.20 -4.93
N ASN A 33 -9.96 1.59 -6.11
CA ASN A 33 -10.29 0.17 -6.17
C ASN A 33 -9.16 -0.65 -5.53
N SER A 34 -9.37 -1.08 -4.29
CA SER A 34 -8.32 -1.77 -3.52
C SER A 34 -7.90 -3.11 -4.14
N ARG A 35 -8.77 -3.77 -4.92
CA ARG A 35 -8.37 -4.97 -5.67
C ARG A 35 -7.41 -4.63 -6.80
N MET A 36 -7.59 -3.49 -7.46
CA MET A 36 -6.65 -3.01 -8.47
C MET A 36 -5.30 -2.64 -7.84
N ALA A 37 -5.31 -1.95 -6.70
CA ALA A 37 -4.09 -1.64 -5.95
C ALA A 37 -3.35 -2.91 -5.51
N ALA A 38 -4.08 -3.92 -5.01
CA ALA A 38 -3.52 -5.22 -4.67
C ALA A 38 -2.93 -5.94 -5.89
N ALA A 39 -3.62 -5.93 -7.04
CA ALA A 39 -3.11 -6.53 -8.27
C ALA A 39 -1.82 -5.85 -8.77
N TYR A 40 -1.68 -4.54 -8.59
CA TYR A 40 -0.43 -3.84 -8.85
C TYR A 40 0.67 -4.25 -7.85
N PHE A 41 0.35 -4.30 -6.55
CA PHE A 41 1.27 -4.74 -5.50
C PHE A 41 1.86 -6.13 -5.79
N GLU A 42 1.05 -7.09 -6.27
CA GLU A 42 1.53 -8.42 -6.62
C GLU A 42 2.66 -8.39 -7.66
N ARG A 43 2.55 -7.51 -8.66
CA ARG A 43 3.52 -7.39 -9.76
C ARG A 43 4.73 -6.52 -9.41
N LEU A 44 4.55 -5.54 -8.52
CA LEU A 44 5.58 -4.59 -8.10
C LEU A 44 6.79 -5.31 -7.50
N GLN A 45 8.00 -5.01 -8.00
CA GLN A 45 9.24 -5.48 -7.40
C GLN A 45 9.78 -4.48 -6.39
N ALA A 46 10.20 -4.95 -5.23
CA ALA A 46 10.80 -4.14 -4.17
C ALA A 46 11.70 -5.02 -3.29
N PRO A 47 12.73 -4.45 -2.61
CA PRO A 47 13.60 -5.20 -1.69
C PRO A 47 12.82 -5.94 -0.60
N SER A 48 11.72 -5.36 -0.14
CA SER A 48 10.69 -6.06 0.62
C SER A 48 9.35 -5.38 0.44
N LYS A 49 8.26 -6.16 0.49
CA LYS A 49 6.91 -5.62 0.36
C LYS A 49 5.91 -6.34 1.26
N SER A 50 4.96 -5.59 1.80
CA SER A 50 3.87 -6.10 2.63
C SER A 50 2.54 -5.46 2.25
N LEU A 51 1.47 -6.26 2.22
CA LEU A 51 0.10 -5.78 1.98
C LEU A 51 -0.74 -6.10 3.21
N ILE A 52 -1.37 -5.06 3.77
CA ILE A 52 -2.20 -5.13 4.97
C ILE A 52 -3.63 -4.75 4.60
N TRP A 53 -4.56 -5.67 4.88
CA TRP A 53 -6.00 -5.44 4.70
C TRP A 53 -6.65 -4.90 5.96
N PHE A 54 -7.44 -3.85 5.80
CA PHE A 54 -8.36 -3.31 6.80
C PHE A 54 -9.77 -3.74 6.44
N GLU A 55 -10.21 -4.87 7.02
CA GLU A 55 -11.47 -5.52 6.65
C GLU A 55 -12.70 -4.66 6.92
N GLY A 56 -12.65 -3.79 7.94
CA GLY A 56 -13.74 -2.88 8.30
C GLY A 56 -13.61 -1.44 7.81
N ALA A 57 -12.68 -1.12 6.90
CA ALA A 57 -12.49 0.25 6.40
C ALA A 57 -12.68 0.37 4.89
N ALA A 58 -12.97 1.59 4.46
CA ALA A 58 -12.93 2.07 3.10
C ALA A 58 -11.67 2.93 2.88
N HIS A 59 -11.84 4.14 2.32
CA HIS A 59 -10.75 4.96 1.82
C HIS A 59 -9.91 5.62 2.92
N ASN A 60 -10.55 6.04 4.02
CA ASN A 60 -9.95 6.89 5.02
C ASN A 60 -9.53 6.07 6.24
N ILE A 61 -8.73 5.01 6.00
CA ILE A 61 -8.31 4.03 7.02
C ILE A 61 -7.84 4.68 8.34
N PRO A 62 -6.99 5.74 8.35
CA PRO A 62 -6.53 6.36 9.60
C PRO A 62 -7.65 6.99 10.44
N PHE A 63 -8.78 7.34 9.83
CA PHE A 63 -9.94 7.94 10.49
C PHE A 63 -11.03 6.91 10.80
N GLU A 64 -11.15 5.87 9.97
CA GLU A 64 -12.14 4.81 10.14
C GLU A 64 -11.73 3.77 11.20
N GLN A 65 -10.43 3.47 11.30
CA GLN A 65 -9.87 2.51 12.27
C GLN A 65 -8.54 3.02 12.85
N PRO A 66 -8.53 4.15 13.59
CA PRO A 66 -7.31 4.84 14.01
C PRO A 66 -6.38 3.99 14.88
N GLU A 67 -6.91 3.26 15.86
CA GLU A 67 -6.10 2.44 16.77
C GLU A 67 -5.44 1.29 16.01
N LEU A 68 -6.20 0.62 15.14
CA LEU A 68 -5.68 -0.47 14.32
C LEU A 68 -4.66 0.06 13.31
N PHE A 69 -4.91 1.23 12.71
CA PHE A 69 -3.97 1.86 11.77
C PHE A 69 -2.62 2.13 12.44
N ASN A 70 -2.64 2.80 13.59
CA ASN A 70 -1.42 3.10 14.35
C ASN A 70 -0.66 1.82 14.75
N LEU A 71 -1.38 0.80 15.22
CA LEU A 71 -0.78 -0.51 15.53
C LEU A 71 -0.09 -1.12 14.31
N ARG A 72 -0.76 -1.12 13.14
CA ARG A 72 -0.24 -1.72 11.91
C ARG A 72 0.96 -0.97 11.35
N VAL A 73 0.98 0.36 11.44
CA VAL A 73 2.16 1.18 11.07
C VAL A 73 3.36 0.78 11.93
N THR A 74 3.21 0.79 13.25
CA THR A 74 4.29 0.44 14.18
C THR A 74 4.81 -0.99 13.96
N GLN A 75 3.90 -1.96 13.78
CA GLN A 75 4.29 -3.35 13.48
C GLN A 75 5.07 -3.47 12.16
N ALA A 76 4.63 -2.75 11.13
CA ALA A 76 5.28 -2.80 9.83
C ALA A 76 6.69 -2.19 9.87
N LEU A 77 6.89 -1.09 10.62
CA LEU A 77 8.18 -0.43 10.77
C LEU A 77 9.20 -1.30 11.55
N HIS A 78 8.83 -1.85 12.69
CA HIS A 78 9.72 -2.77 13.43
C HIS A 78 10.11 -4.00 12.59
N GLY A 79 9.17 -4.49 11.76
CA GLY A 79 9.43 -5.59 10.83
C GLY A 79 10.43 -5.24 9.72
N LEU A 80 10.55 -3.95 9.36
CA LEU A 80 11.54 -3.47 8.39
C LEU A 80 12.92 -3.29 9.04
N GLU A 81 13.00 -2.67 10.22
CA GLU A 81 14.26 -2.48 10.96
C GLU A 81 14.99 -3.81 11.18
N THR A 82 14.25 -4.84 11.63
CA THR A 82 14.81 -6.19 11.84
C THR A 82 15.38 -6.84 10.57
N ARG A 83 14.94 -6.40 9.38
CA ARG A 83 15.39 -6.92 8.08
C ARG A 83 16.55 -6.14 7.49
N ILE A 84 16.73 -4.88 7.89
CA ILE A 84 17.87 -4.04 7.48
C ILE A 84 19.12 -4.41 8.30
N ASP A 85 18.94 -4.78 9.58
CA ASP A 85 20.03 -5.14 10.49
C ASP A 85 20.56 -6.59 10.31
N ARG A 86 20.20 -7.27 9.22
CA ARG A 86 20.67 -8.62 8.84
C ARG A 86 21.34 -8.59 7.48
#